data_AF-A0A7U6KMR6-F1
#
_entry.id   AF-A0A7U6KMR6-F1
#
_cell.length_a   1.000
_cell.length_b   1.000
_cell.length_c   1.000
_cell.angle_alpha   90.00
_cell.angle_beta   90.00
_cell.angle_gamma   90.00
#
_symmetry.space_group_name_H-M   'P 1'
#
loop_
_entity.id
_entity.type
_entity.pdbx_description
1 polymer ?
#
loop_
_entity_poly.entity_id
_entity_poly.type
_entity_poly.pdbx_seq_one_letter_code
_entity_poly.pdbx_strand_id
1 'polypeptide(L)'
;MKNLNIQNKQADSLEQKFIAHVRQSDGAEQLLYDHLTGTAEISRALALKIGLPLSGELIGLVHDLGKYSAAFQEYIKECVIHDNYKELGLDEDEEAEILRRGKPTKGSVDHSTAGAIYLKEQFEKLGSSYLKAHTQQKIRRYEGATTGGYDVHLRGITS
;
A
#
# COMPACT_ATOMS: atom_id res chain seq x y z
N MET A 1 -25.43 36.27 -26.85
CA MET A 1 -24.09 36.88 -26.98
C MET A 1 -23.33 36.63 -25.69
N LYS A 2 -22.26 35.83 -25.81
CA LYS A 2 -21.13 35.57 -24.88
C LYS A 2 -21.42 35.55 -23.36
N ASN A 3 -21.80 34.36 -22.88
CA ASN A 3 -21.33 33.87 -21.58
C ASN A 3 -19.81 33.68 -21.68
N LEU A 4 -19.04 34.35 -20.82
CA LEU A 4 -17.61 34.08 -20.67
C LEU A 4 -17.34 33.56 -19.26
N ASN A 5 -17.24 32.25 -19.22
CA ASN A 5 -16.61 31.42 -18.21
C ASN A 5 -15.10 31.72 -18.19
N ILE A 6 -14.59 32.38 -17.15
CA ILE A 6 -13.17 32.66 -16.89
C ILE A 6 -13.04 32.79 -15.36
N GLN A 7 -12.30 32.00 -14.60
CA GLN A 7 -11.35 30.94 -14.89
C GLN A 7 -11.30 30.03 -13.66
N ASN A 8 -11.38 28.72 -13.92
CA ASN A 8 -10.78 27.71 -13.07
C ASN A 8 -9.30 28.08 -12.94
N LYS A 9 -8.95 28.71 -11.82
CA LYS A 9 -7.56 28.92 -11.43
C LYS A 9 -7.02 27.52 -11.18
N GLN A 10 -6.27 27.03 -12.15
CA GLN A 10 -5.60 25.74 -12.13
C GLN A 10 -4.98 25.56 -10.75
N ALA A 11 -5.53 24.63 -9.99
CA ALA A 11 -4.79 23.99 -8.91
C ALA A 11 -3.64 23.28 -9.62
N ASP A 12 -2.50 23.94 -9.71
CA ASP A 12 -1.21 23.30 -9.95
C ASP A 12 -0.86 22.52 -8.67
N SER A 13 -1.66 21.50 -8.38
CA SER A 13 -1.28 20.46 -7.46
C SER A 13 -0.32 19.58 -8.25
N LEU A 14 0.97 19.74 -7.98
CA LEU A 14 1.97 18.75 -8.33
C LEU A 14 1.52 17.41 -7.73
N GLU A 15 0.78 16.61 -8.48
CA GLU A 15 0.60 15.20 -8.14
C GLU A 15 2.00 14.62 -8.07
N GLN A 16 2.42 14.26 -6.85
CA GLN A 16 3.71 13.63 -6.66
C GLN A 16 3.65 12.28 -7.37
N LYS A 17 4.24 12.22 -8.57
CA LYS A 17 4.33 11.00 -9.36
C LYS A 17 5.32 10.06 -8.68
N PHE A 18 4.84 8.91 -8.23
CA PHE A 18 5.67 7.88 -7.65
C PHE A 18 6.16 6.95 -8.75
N ILE A 19 7.47 6.77 -8.85
CA ILE A 19 8.10 5.97 -9.90
C ILE A 19 8.52 4.61 -9.32
N ALA A 20 8.15 3.54 -10.04
CA ALA A 20 8.55 2.17 -9.71
C ALA A 20 9.91 1.82 -10.31
N HIS A 21 10.14 2.30 -11.53
CA HIS A 21 11.30 1.99 -12.35
C HIS A 21 11.45 3.03 -13.46
N VAL A 22 12.70 3.25 -13.91
CA VAL A 22 13.01 4.04 -15.10
C VAL A 22 13.76 3.14 -16.08
N ARG A 23 13.25 3.01 -17.30
CA ARG A 23 13.80 2.11 -18.30
C ARG A 23 15.11 2.67 -18.84
N GLN A 24 16.16 1.84 -18.85
CA GLN A 24 17.50 2.26 -19.28
C GLN A 24 17.61 2.58 -20.77
N SER A 25 16.73 2.03 -21.62
CA SER A 25 16.85 2.18 -23.08
C SER A 25 16.38 3.54 -23.60
N ASP A 26 15.39 4.14 -22.96
CA ASP A 26 14.68 5.33 -23.45
C ASP A 26 14.36 6.34 -22.32
N GLY A 27 14.75 6.06 -21.09
CA GLY A 27 14.45 6.91 -19.92
C GLY A 27 12.97 6.89 -19.52
N ALA A 28 12.14 6.02 -20.10
CA ALA A 28 10.71 6.00 -19.81
C ALA A 28 10.45 5.61 -18.35
N GLU A 29 9.74 6.49 -17.64
CA GLU A 29 9.30 6.25 -16.27
C GLU A 29 8.08 5.32 -16.25
N GLN A 30 8.11 4.33 -15.35
CA GLN A 30 6.96 3.52 -15.02
C GLN A 30 6.38 3.99 -13.70
N LEU A 31 5.11 4.41 -13.71
CA LEU A 31 4.40 4.80 -12.50
C LEU A 31 4.25 3.61 -11.57
N LEU A 32 4.41 3.86 -10.27
CA LEU A 32 4.30 2.84 -9.23
C LEU A 32 2.90 2.25 -9.16
N TYR A 33 1.87 3.07 -9.38
CA TYR A 33 0.48 2.59 -9.46
C TYR A 33 0.33 1.54 -10.56
N ASP A 34 0.73 1.86 -11.79
CA ASP A 34 0.63 0.96 -12.96
C ASP A 34 1.45 -0.31 -12.78
N HIS A 35 2.64 -0.19 -12.18
CA HIS A 35 3.47 -1.34 -11.82
C HIS A 35 2.76 -2.29 -10.86
N LEU A 36 2.19 -1.76 -9.77
CA LEU A 36 1.54 -2.58 -8.75
C LEU A 36 0.24 -3.20 -9.25
N THR A 37 -0.60 -2.45 -9.98
CA THR A 37 -1.87 -2.98 -10.53
C THR A 37 -1.61 -4.00 -11.63
N GLY A 38 -0.69 -3.72 -12.56
CA GLY A 38 -0.30 -4.68 -13.60
C GLY A 38 0.32 -5.96 -13.01
N THR A 39 1.17 -5.83 -11.98
CA THR A 39 1.72 -6.99 -11.26
C THR A 39 0.60 -7.77 -10.56
N ALA A 40 -0.34 -7.09 -9.91
CA ALA A 40 -1.47 -7.72 -9.23
C ALA A 40 -2.35 -8.53 -10.19
N GLU A 41 -2.65 -8.00 -11.38
CA GLU A 41 -3.42 -8.71 -12.40
C GLU A 41 -2.72 -10.00 -12.86
N ILE A 42 -1.41 -9.92 -13.12
CA ILE A 42 -0.60 -11.09 -13.50
C ILE A 42 -0.57 -12.10 -12.36
N SER A 43 -0.27 -11.66 -11.13
CA SER A 43 -0.21 -12.52 -9.95
C SER A 43 -1.55 -13.20 -9.66
N ARG A 44 -2.67 -12.50 -9.84
CA ARG A 44 -4.03 -13.05 -9.77
C ARG A 44 -4.23 -14.17 -10.78
N ALA A 45 -3.90 -13.92 -12.05
CA ALA A 45 -4.06 -14.90 -13.13
C ALA A 45 -3.20 -16.15 -12.91
N LEU A 46 -1.99 -15.99 -12.35
CA LEU A 46 -1.12 -17.12 -11.99
C LEU A 46 -1.67 -17.90 -10.79
N ALA A 47 -2.07 -17.22 -9.72
CA ALA A 47 -2.57 -17.84 -8.50
C ALA A 47 -3.96 -18.49 -8.68
N LEU A 48 -4.70 -18.12 -9.74
CA LEU A 48 -5.94 -18.79 -10.13
C LEU A 48 -5.71 -20.29 -10.36
N LYS A 49 -4.55 -20.70 -10.89
CA LYS A 49 -4.21 -22.11 -11.15
C LYS A 49 -4.19 -22.98 -9.89
N ILE A 50 -4.04 -22.37 -8.72
CA ILE A 50 -4.04 -23.04 -7.41
C ILE A 50 -5.25 -22.66 -6.55
N GLY A 51 -6.26 -22.01 -7.14
CA GLY A 51 -7.48 -21.60 -6.44
C GLY A 51 -7.31 -20.42 -5.48
N LEU A 52 -6.24 -19.64 -5.59
CA LEU A 52 -5.93 -18.51 -4.69
C LEU A 52 -5.80 -17.15 -5.43
N PRO A 53 -6.73 -16.78 -6.34
CA PRO A 53 -6.58 -15.58 -7.16
C PRO A 53 -6.49 -14.29 -6.32
N LEU A 54 -7.31 -14.15 -5.27
CA LEU A 54 -7.30 -12.97 -4.40
C LEU A 54 -6.00 -12.83 -3.62
N SER A 55 -5.41 -13.94 -3.16
CA SER A 55 -4.12 -13.93 -2.49
C SER A 55 -3.01 -13.49 -3.45
N GLY A 56 -3.04 -13.98 -4.70
CA GLY A 56 -2.11 -13.55 -5.74
C GLY A 56 -2.20 -12.06 -6.03
N GLU A 57 -3.42 -11.55 -6.21
CA GLU A 57 -3.68 -10.12 -6.43
C GLU A 57 -3.15 -9.25 -5.28
N LEU A 58 -3.47 -9.64 -4.04
CA LEU A 58 -3.03 -8.94 -2.84
C LEU A 58 -1.50 -8.90 -2.74
N ILE A 59 -0.83 -10.03 -2.96
CA ILE A 59 0.65 -10.09 -2.96
C ILE A 59 1.22 -9.16 -4.02
N GLY A 60 0.68 -9.18 -5.24
CA GLY A 60 1.13 -8.31 -6.32
C GLY A 60 0.99 -6.82 -6.00
N LEU A 61 -0.12 -6.42 -5.36
CA LEU A 61 -0.36 -5.04 -4.94
C LEU A 61 0.63 -4.56 -3.87
N VAL A 62 1.05 -5.43 -2.94
CA VAL A 62 1.84 -4.99 -1.79
C VAL A 62 3.34 -5.28 -1.90
N HIS A 63 3.79 -6.10 -2.86
CA HIS A 63 5.18 -6.58 -2.88
C HIS A 63 6.23 -5.45 -2.90
N ASP A 64 5.91 -4.35 -3.57
CA ASP A 64 6.76 -3.18 -3.75
C ASP A 64 6.16 -1.91 -3.12
N LEU A 65 5.24 -2.08 -2.16
CA LEU A 65 4.54 -0.95 -1.52
C LEU A 65 5.51 0.06 -0.88
N GLY A 66 6.68 -0.39 -0.41
CA GLY A 66 7.70 0.47 0.17
C GLY A 66 8.32 1.47 -0.81
N LYS A 67 8.11 1.27 -2.12
CA LYS A 67 8.56 2.24 -3.13
C LYS A 67 7.81 3.57 -3.07
N TYR A 68 6.65 3.63 -2.40
CA TYR A 68 5.98 4.91 -2.11
C TYR A 68 6.71 5.75 -1.06
N SER A 69 7.72 5.21 -0.37
CA SER A 69 8.49 5.98 0.61
C SER A 69 9.29 7.09 -0.06
N ALA A 70 9.40 8.24 0.62
CA ALA A 70 10.23 9.35 0.18
C ALA A 70 11.68 8.91 -0.05
N ALA A 71 12.22 8.07 0.84
CA ALA A 71 13.58 7.53 0.73
C ALA A 71 13.79 6.73 -0.57
N PHE A 72 12.81 5.91 -0.99
CA PHE A 72 12.92 5.18 -2.24
C PHE A 72 12.79 6.10 -3.46
N GLN A 73 11.90 7.09 -3.40
CA GLN A 73 11.73 8.07 -4.48
C GLN A 73 12.97 8.96 -4.66
N GLU A 74 13.65 9.30 -3.56
CA GLU A 74 14.94 9.99 -3.61
C GLU A 74 16.03 9.09 -4.18
N TYR A 75 16.12 7.83 -3.71
CA TYR A 75 17.05 6.83 -4.23
C TYR A 75 16.94 6.63 -5.74
N ILE A 76 15.73 6.47 -6.28
CA ILE A 76 15.55 6.26 -7.72
C ILE A 76 15.89 7.53 -8.51
N LYS A 77 15.56 8.71 -7.99
CA LYS A 77 15.95 9.99 -8.57
C LYS A 77 17.47 10.15 -8.63
N GLU A 78 18.17 9.83 -7.55
CA GLU A 78 19.63 9.87 -7.52
C GLU A 78 20.27 8.88 -8.50
N CYS A 79 19.70 7.68 -8.65
CA CYS A 79 20.13 6.71 -9.65
C CYS A 79 19.99 7.29 -11.08
N VAL A 80 18.85 7.89 -11.38
CA VAL A 80 18.58 8.49 -12.71
C VAL A 80 19.49 9.67 -12.98
N ILE A 81 19.68 10.56 -11.99
CA ILE A 81 20.62 11.69 -12.10
C ILE A 81 22.02 11.18 -12.39
N HIS A 82 22.50 10.18 -11.64
CA HIS A 82 23.83 9.62 -11.88
C HIS A 82 23.95 8.95 -13.25
N ASP A 83 22.89 8.30 -13.75
CA ASP A 83 22.95 7.63 -15.05
C ASP A 83 22.91 8.63 -16.23
N ASN A 84 22.22 9.77 -16.07
CA ASN A 84 21.96 10.73 -17.14
C ASN A 84 22.60 12.11 -16.91
N TYR A 85 23.56 12.26 -15.99
CA TYR A 85 24.09 13.57 -15.56
C TYR A 85 24.60 14.45 -16.72
N LYS A 86 25.17 13.83 -17.77
CA LYS A 86 25.68 14.53 -18.96
C LYS A 86 24.59 15.22 -19.79
N GLU A 87 23.34 14.81 -19.64
CA GLU A 87 22.20 15.37 -20.37
C GLU A 87 21.53 16.51 -19.59
N LEU A 88 21.96 16.76 -18.35
CA LEU A 88 21.35 17.75 -17.45
C LEU A 88 21.88 19.18 -17.66
N GLY A 89 22.89 19.38 -18.50
CA GLY A 89 23.46 20.71 -18.78
C GLY A 89 24.14 21.35 -17.56
N LEU A 90 24.77 20.52 -16.73
CA LEU A 90 25.45 20.91 -15.50
C LEU A 90 26.80 21.58 -15.78
N ASP A 91 27.30 22.34 -14.82
CA ASP A 91 28.68 22.84 -14.87
C ASP A 91 29.70 21.79 -14.37
N GLU A 92 30.99 22.10 -14.51
CA GLU A 92 32.08 21.19 -14.13
C GLU A 92 32.08 20.82 -12.63
N ASP A 93 31.67 21.74 -11.76
CA ASP A 93 31.64 21.54 -10.32
C ASP A 93 30.47 20.62 -9.91
N GLU A 94 29.30 20.82 -10.52
CA GLU A 94 28.11 19.99 -10.34
C GLU A 94 28.33 18.55 -10.86
N GLU A 95 28.94 18.40 -12.04
CA GLU A 95 29.30 17.08 -12.58
C GLU A 95 30.29 16.36 -11.65
N ALA A 96 31.31 17.05 -11.17
CA ALA A 96 32.29 16.50 -10.25
C ALA A 96 31.65 16.05 -8.92
N GLU A 97 30.65 16.78 -8.43
CA GLU A 97 29.90 16.39 -7.23
C GLU A 97 29.09 15.10 -7.43
N ILE A 98 28.39 14.93 -8.55
CA ILE A 98 27.64 13.71 -8.84
C ILE A 98 28.57 12.50 -8.91
N LEU A 99 29.71 12.65 -9.59
CA LEU A 99 30.73 11.61 -9.72
C LEU A 99 31.38 11.28 -8.37
N ARG A 100 31.63 12.30 -7.53
CA ARG A 100 32.18 12.13 -6.17
C ARG A 100 31.20 11.40 -5.26
N ARG A 101 29.90 11.72 -5.31
CA ARG A 101 28.85 11.01 -4.55
C ARG A 101 28.72 9.56 -5.03
N GLY A 102 28.87 9.35 -6.33
CA GLY A 102 28.74 8.04 -6.95
C GLY A 102 27.30 7.55 -7.07
N LYS A 103 27.11 6.42 -7.75
CA LYS A 103 25.81 5.82 -7.95
C LYS A 103 25.30 5.20 -6.64
N PRO A 104 24.03 5.44 -6.25
CA PRO A 104 23.44 4.75 -5.11
C PRO A 104 23.53 3.23 -5.26
N THR A 105 23.93 2.55 -4.19
CA THR A 105 24.07 1.09 -4.17
C THR A 105 22.71 0.41 -4.37
N LYS A 106 22.65 -0.58 -5.25
CA LYS A 106 21.43 -1.37 -5.45
C LYS A 106 20.99 -2.04 -4.14
N GLY A 107 19.75 -1.78 -3.73
CA GLY A 107 19.18 -2.34 -2.49
C GLY A 107 19.57 -1.59 -1.21
N SER A 108 20.16 -0.38 -1.31
CA SER A 108 20.45 0.46 -0.14
C SER A 108 19.19 0.94 0.59
N VAL A 109 18.06 1.01 -0.12
CA VAL A 109 16.74 1.33 0.45
C VAL A 109 15.87 0.09 0.39
N ASP A 110 15.46 -0.42 1.55
CA ASP A 110 14.51 -1.52 1.63
C ASP A 110 13.10 -1.03 1.28
N HIS A 111 12.54 -1.59 0.22
CA HIS A 111 11.18 -1.34 -0.23
C HIS A 111 10.27 -2.58 -0.12
N SER A 112 10.86 -3.74 0.20
CA SER A 112 10.20 -5.03 0.16
C SER A 112 9.48 -5.37 1.47
N THR A 113 9.99 -4.90 2.61
CA THR A 113 9.43 -5.22 3.93
C THR A 113 8.12 -4.48 4.21
N ALA A 114 7.93 -3.30 3.65
CA ALA A 114 6.76 -2.45 3.93
C ALA A 114 5.42 -3.16 3.64
N GLY A 115 5.34 -3.91 2.54
CA GLY A 115 4.14 -4.68 2.19
C GLY A 115 3.83 -5.78 3.21
N ALA A 116 4.85 -6.50 3.67
CA ALA A 116 4.69 -7.55 4.67
C ALA A 116 4.24 -6.99 6.02
N ILE A 117 4.83 -5.88 6.47
CA ILE A 117 4.43 -5.19 7.70
C ILE A 117 2.97 -4.74 7.59
N TYR A 118 2.59 -4.10 6.49
CA TYR A 118 1.23 -3.65 6.26
C TYR A 118 0.22 -4.80 6.36
N LEU A 119 0.47 -5.92 5.66
CA LEU A 119 -0.40 -7.09 5.72
C LEU A 119 -0.53 -7.66 7.13
N LYS A 120 0.60 -7.79 7.85
CA LYS A 120 0.61 -8.27 9.24
C LYS A 120 -0.31 -7.43 10.12
N GLU A 121 -0.18 -6.11 10.06
CA GLU A 121 -1.02 -5.19 10.82
C GLU A 121 -2.50 -5.28 10.46
N GLN A 122 -2.83 -5.41 9.17
CA GLN A 122 -4.22 -5.55 8.74
C GLN A 122 -4.83 -6.87 9.24
N PHE A 123 -4.09 -7.98 9.17
CA PHE A 123 -4.57 -9.27 9.65
C PHE A 123 -4.74 -9.30 11.18
N GLU A 124 -3.85 -8.66 11.94
CA GLU A 124 -4.00 -8.52 13.39
C GLU A 124 -5.27 -7.74 13.79
N LYS A 125 -5.56 -6.65 13.06
CA LYS A 125 -6.79 -5.85 13.24
C LYS A 125 -8.04 -6.67 12.92
N LEU A 126 -8.02 -7.41 11.81
CA LEU A 126 -9.13 -8.27 11.40
C LEU A 126 -9.38 -9.40 12.41
N GLY A 127 -8.33 -10.10 12.85
CA GLY A 127 -8.45 -11.16 13.86
C GLY A 127 -9.01 -10.64 15.19
N SER A 128 -8.53 -9.49 15.65
CA SER A 128 -9.03 -8.83 16.87
C SER A 128 -10.51 -8.45 16.74
N SER A 129 -10.91 -7.92 15.59
CA SER A 129 -12.29 -7.51 15.32
C SER A 129 -13.23 -8.71 15.24
N TYR A 130 -12.80 -9.78 14.58
CA TYR A 130 -13.53 -11.04 14.48
C TYR A 130 -13.77 -11.67 15.85
N LEU A 131 -12.73 -11.73 16.70
CA LEU A 131 -12.84 -12.29 18.05
C LEU A 131 -13.84 -11.49 18.92
N LYS A 132 -13.83 -10.16 18.82
CA LYS A 132 -14.77 -9.29 19.53
C LYS A 132 -16.22 -9.52 19.07
N ALA A 133 -16.45 -9.56 17.76
CA ALA A 133 -17.79 -9.76 17.19
C ALA A 133 -18.39 -11.12 17.60
N HIS A 134 -17.59 -12.18 17.52
CA HIS A 134 -18.05 -13.52 17.90
C HIS A 134 -18.30 -13.66 19.41
N THR A 135 -17.49 -13.00 20.25
CA THR A 135 -17.71 -12.96 21.70
C THR A 135 -19.01 -12.23 22.05
N GLN A 136 -19.28 -11.08 21.41
CA GLN A 136 -20.51 -10.32 21.60
C GLN A 136 -21.75 -11.11 21.16
N GLN A 137 -21.65 -11.87 20.07
CA GLN A 137 -22.74 -12.74 19.62
C GLN A 137 -23.02 -13.88 20.60
N LYS A 138 -21.98 -14.48 21.21
CA LYS A 138 -22.14 -15.50 22.25
C LYS A 138 -22.80 -14.92 23.51
N ILE A 139 -22.37 -13.77 24.00
CA ILE A 139 -22.96 -13.10 25.17
C ILE A 139 -24.46 -12.84 24.94
N ARG A 140 -24.82 -12.25 23.81
CA ARG A 140 -26.23 -12.01 23.45
C ARG A 140 -27.07 -13.29 23.37
N ARG A 141 -26.51 -14.40 22.90
CA ARG A 141 -27.19 -15.70 22.89
C ARG A 141 -27.40 -16.24 24.31
N TYR A 142 -26.44 -16.07 25.20
CA TYR A 142 -26.60 -16.46 26.61
C TYR A 142 -27.63 -15.60 27.34
N GLU A 143 -27.66 -14.28 27.12
CA GLU A 143 -28.65 -13.36 27.70
C GLU A 143 -30.07 -13.57 27.13
N GLY A 144 -30.18 -13.92 25.86
CA GLY A 144 -31.46 -14.29 25.24
C GLY A 144 -31.99 -15.67 25.67
N ALA A 145 -31.12 -16.57 26.12
CA ALA A 145 -31.52 -17.89 26.63
C ALA A 145 -31.95 -17.85 28.10
N THR A 146 -31.40 -16.95 28.92
CA THR A 146 -31.76 -16.81 30.35
C THR A 146 -33.08 -16.06 30.58
N THR A 147 -33.60 -15.36 29.58
CA THR A 147 -34.92 -14.67 29.66
C THR A 147 -36.10 -15.57 29.24
N GLY A 148 -35.81 -16.80 28.75
CA GLY A 148 -36.81 -17.80 28.37
C GLY A 148 -37.07 -18.85 29.46
N GLY A 149 -37.76 -18.46 30.52
CA GLY A 149 -38.57 -19.36 31.35
C GLY A 149 -37.86 -20.18 32.43
N TYR A 150 -37.86 -19.66 33.66
CA TYR A 150 -38.15 -20.43 34.88
C TYR A 150 -38.80 -19.48 35.90
N ASP A 151 -40.13 -19.39 35.86
CA ASP A 151 -40.92 -18.88 36.99
C ASP A 151 -40.94 -19.96 38.07
N VAL A 152 -39.99 -19.90 39.00
CA VAL A 152 -39.96 -20.79 40.16
C VAL A 152 -40.82 -20.14 41.24
N HIS A 153 -42.10 -20.50 41.23
CA HIS A 153 -43.08 -20.14 42.23
C HIS A 153 -42.65 -20.70 43.60
N LEU A 154 -42.00 -19.87 44.42
CA LEU A 154 -41.67 -20.15 45.81
C LEU A 154 -42.97 -20.23 46.64
N ARG A 155 -43.56 -21.42 46.73
CA ARG A 155 -44.54 -21.71 47.78
C ARG A 155 -43.78 -22.12 49.03
N GLY A 156 -43.91 -21.30 50.06
CA GLY A 156 -43.36 -21.54 51.38
C GLY A 156 -43.91 -22.81 52.02
N ILE A 157 -43.08 -23.44 52.85
CA ILE A 157 -43.50 -24.38 53.87
C ILE A 157 -42.75 -23.99 55.14
N THR A 158 -43.47 -23.32 56.03
CA THR A 158 -43.21 -23.31 57.47
C THR A 158 -43.66 -24.65 58.04
N SER A 159 -42.81 -25.30 58.83
CA SER A 159 -43.21 -25.95 60.08
C SER A 159 -42.00 -26.18 60.98
#